data_AF-A0A960EDC2-F1
#
_entry.id   AF-A0A960EDC2-F1
#
_cell.length_a   1.000
_cell.length_b   1.000
_cell.length_c   1.000
_cell.angle_alpha   90.00
_cell.angle_beta   90.00
_cell.angle_gamma   90.00
#
_symmetry.space_group_name_H-M   'P 1'
#
loop_
_entity.id
_entity.type
_entity.pdbx_description
1 polymer ?
#
loop_
_entity_poly.entity_id
_entity_poly.type
_entity_poly.pdbx_seq_one_letter_code
_entity_poly.pdbx_strand_id
1 'polypeptide(L)'
;MPEAVYSPGKTPTHVREIVLELVERGVAPVIATRCDPDHQAALADVPGAHVLGRTSVWNPVAPGGRRAGVVTAGTADHVVADEAAVTLVALGHAVSRIDDVGVAGVHRLLDRADDLAALDVLIVVAGMEGALPTAVAGLVDTPLVAVPTSTGYGS
;
A
#
# COMPACT_ATOMS: atom_id res chain seq x y z
N MET A 1 -3.36 -17.53 6.60
CA MET A 1 -2.30 -16.53 6.82
C MET A 1 -2.12 -15.80 5.51
N PRO A 2 -2.05 -14.45 5.51
CA PRO A 2 -1.76 -13.67 4.29
C PRO A 2 -0.44 -14.11 3.64
N GLU A 3 -0.37 -14.10 2.31
CA GLU A 3 0.86 -14.39 1.56
C GLU A 3 1.07 -13.36 0.45
N ALA A 4 2.31 -12.87 0.31
CA ALA A 4 2.68 -11.88 -0.70
C ALA A 4 3.69 -12.45 -1.71
N VAL A 5 3.37 -12.37 -2.99
CA VAL A 5 4.21 -12.79 -4.11
C VAL A 5 4.89 -11.57 -4.71
N TYR A 6 6.18 -11.40 -4.43
CA TYR A 6 7.00 -10.34 -5.04
C TYR A 6 7.28 -10.65 -6.52
N SER A 7 6.69 -9.88 -7.44
CA SER A 7 6.83 -10.12 -8.89
C SER A 7 8.20 -9.76 -9.48
N PRO A 8 8.85 -8.65 -9.10
CA PRO A 8 10.09 -8.24 -9.75
C PRO A 8 11.20 -9.31 -9.63
N GLY A 9 11.88 -9.56 -10.74
CA GLY A 9 12.93 -10.59 -10.84
C GLY A 9 12.39 -12.01 -11.01
N LYS A 10 11.07 -12.23 -11.02
CA LYS A 10 10.44 -13.48 -11.44
C LYS A 10 9.91 -13.36 -12.87
N THR A 11 9.71 -14.49 -13.54
CA THR A 11 9.03 -14.52 -14.83
C THR A 11 7.50 -14.44 -14.61
N PRO A 12 6.73 -13.91 -15.57
CA PRO A 12 5.27 -13.89 -15.48
C PRO A 12 4.66 -15.28 -15.21
N THR A 13 5.20 -16.32 -15.85
CA THR A 13 4.77 -17.71 -15.63
C THR A 13 5.01 -18.18 -14.20
N HIS A 14 6.21 -17.92 -13.63
CA HIS A 14 6.48 -18.33 -12.24
C HIS A 14 5.57 -17.60 -11.24
N VAL A 15 5.32 -16.31 -11.44
CA VAL A 15 4.39 -15.57 -10.57
C VAL A 15 2.99 -16.16 -10.66
N ARG A 16 2.51 -16.47 -11.87
CA ARG A 16 1.21 -17.08 -12.09
C ARG A 16 1.09 -18.44 -11.40
N GLU A 17 2.08 -19.32 -11.54
CA GLU A 17 2.09 -20.64 -10.90
C GLU A 17 2.01 -20.54 -9.38
N ILE A 18 2.81 -19.67 -8.76
CA ILE A 18 2.78 -19.44 -7.31
C ILE A 18 1.40 -18.93 -6.87
N VAL A 19 0.86 -17.93 -7.57
CA VAL A 19 -0.45 -17.34 -7.22
C VAL A 19 -1.55 -18.40 -7.32
N LEU A 20 -1.59 -19.17 -8.41
CA LEU A 20 -2.59 -20.23 -8.59
C LEU A 20 -2.54 -21.26 -7.48
N GLU A 21 -1.35 -21.77 -7.15
CA GLU A 21 -1.20 -22.74 -6.07
C GLU A 21 -1.73 -22.20 -4.73
N LEU A 22 -1.41 -20.95 -4.40
CA LEU A 22 -1.87 -20.32 -3.16
C LEU A 22 -3.40 -20.13 -3.16
N VAL A 23 -3.97 -19.69 -4.28
CA VAL A 23 -5.42 -19.50 -4.44
C VAL A 23 -6.16 -20.85 -4.32
N GLU A 24 -5.69 -21.90 -4.99
CA GLU A 24 -6.27 -23.25 -4.92
C GLU A 24 -6.20 -23.85 -3.51
N ARG A 25 -5.14 -23.53 -2.76
CA ARG A 25 -5.00 -23.92 -1.35
C ARG A 25 -5.87 -23.10 -0.39
N GLY A 26 -6.63 -22.12 -0.89
CA GLY A 26 -7.50 -21.28 -0.08
C GLY A 26 -6.75 -20.29 0.81
N VAL A 27 -5.53 -19.89 0.44
CA VAL A 27 -4.78 -18.85 1.15
C VAL A 27 -5.53 -17.52 1.03
N ALA A 28 -5.56 -16.74 2.12
CA ALA A 28 -6.33 -15.51 2.21
C ALA A 28 -5.63 -14.44 3.08
N PRO A 29 -5.40 -13.23 2.56
CA PRO A 29 -5.32 -12.89 1.13
C PRO A 29 -4.05 -13.45 0.45
N VAL A 30 -4.10 -13.61 -0.87
CA VAL A 30 -2.92 -13.75 -1.74
C VAL A 30 -2.72 -12.42 -2.45
N ILE A 31 -1.50 -11.87 -2.39
CA ILE A 31 -1.19 -10.53 -2.93
C ILE A 31 0.01 -10.62 -3.85
N ALA A 32 -0.16 -10.40 -5.15
CA ALA A 32 0.96 -10.23 -6.08
C ALA A 32 1.31 -8.75 -6.17
N THR A 33 2.54 -8.39 -5.79
CA THR A 33 2.99 -6.99 -5.71
C THR A 33 3.89 -6.60 -6.89
N ARG A 34 3.89 -5.31 -7.22
CA ARG A 34 4.74 -4.68 -8.25
C ARG A 34 4.72 -5.36 -9.61
N CYS A 35 3.59 -5.96 -9.98
CA CYS A 35 3.38 -6.56 -11.29
C CYS A 35 3.59 -5.49 -12.38
N ASP A 36 4.45 -5.78 -13.35
CA ASP A 36 4.51 -5.02 -14.60
C ASP A 36 3.41 -5.52 -15.57
N PRO A 37 3.26 -4.93 -16.77
CA PRO A 37 2.22 -5.33 -17.71
C PRO A 37 2.27 -6.82 -18.10
N ASP A 38 3.45 -7.43 -18.19
CA ASP A 38 3.60 -8.83 -18.58
C ASP A 38 3.14 -9.76 -17.45
N HIS A 39 3.46 -9.42 -16.20
CA HIS A 39 2.93 -10.10 -15.03
C HIS A 39 1.41 -9.98 -14.94
N GLN A 40 0.86 -8.80 -15.20
CA GLN A 40 -0.59 -8.57 -15.18
C GLN A 40 -1.31 -9.38 -16.26
N ALA A 41 -0.75 -9.43 -17.47
CA ALA A 41 -1.30 -10.23 -18.56
C ALA A 41 -1.30 -11.73 -18.21
N ALA A 42 -0.23 -12.23 -17.59
CA ALA A 42 -0.17 -13.63 -17.16
C ALA A 42 -1.12 -13.97 -16.01
N LEU A 43 -1.51 -13.00 -15.18
CA LEU A 43 -2.44 -13.19 -14.06
C LEU A 43 -3.92 -12.94 -14.44
N ALA A 44 -4.18 -12.40 -15.63
CA ALA A 44 -5.52 -11.97 -16.04
C ALA A 44 -6.54 -13.11 -16.14
N ASP A 45 -6.08 -14.35 -16.34
CA ASP A 45 -6.92 -15.53 -16.41
C ASP A 45 -7.16 -16.20 -15.04
N VAL A 46 -6.50 -15.73 -13.99
CA VAL A 46 -6.70 -16.23 -12.62
C VAL A 46 -7.97 -15.58 -12.02
N PRO A 47 -9.06 -16.35 -11.84
CA PRO A 47 -10.35 -15.77 -11.46
C PRO A 47 -10.33 -15.18 -10.04
N GLY A 48 -11.14 -14.14 -9.83
CA GLY A 48 -11.32 -13.53 -8.51
C GLY A 48 -10.26 -12.50 -8.11
N ALA A 49 -9.37 -12.11 -9.05
CA ALA A 49 -8.41 -11.04 -8.83
C ALA A 49 -9.13 -9.68 -8.70
N HIS A 50 -8.78 -8.91 -7.67
CA HIS A 50 -8.98 -7.47 -7.65
C HIS A 50 -7.63 -6.78 -7.92
N VAL A 51 -7.58 -5.96 -8.97
CA VAL A 51 -6.33 -5.31 -9.42
C VAL A 51 -6.45 -3.81 -9.21
N LEU A 52 -5.46 -3.21 -8.55
CA LEU A 52 -5.30 -1.77 -8.45
C LEU A 52 -3.83 -1.40 -8.65
N GLY A 53 -3.57 -0.50 -9.60
CA GLY A 53 -2.22 -0.12 -9.98
C GLY A 53 -1.41 -1.33 -10.41
N ARG A 54 -0.35 -1.65 -9.64
CA ARG A 54 0.57 -2.76 -9.90
C ARG A 54 0.40 -3.94 -8.93
N THR A 55 -0.72 -3.99 -8.23
CA THR A 55 -0.98 -4.99 -7.19
C THR A 55 -2.27 -5.75 -7.50
N SER A 56 -2.20 -7.08 -7.44
CA SER A 56 -3.34 -7.98 -7.64
C SER A 56 -3.62 -8.77 -6.36
N VAL A 57 -4.89 -8.89 -6.00
CA VAL A 57 -5.32 -9.51 -4.74
C VAL A 57 -6.37 -10.58 -5.00
N TRP A 58 -6.25 -11.72 -4.31
CA TRP A 58 -7.24 -12.77 -4.25
C TRP A 58 -7.63 -13.08 -2.80
N ASN A 59 -8.84 -13.58 -2.62
CA ASN A 59 -9.40 -14.01 -1.33
C ASN A 59 -9.23 -12.93 -0.21
N PRO A 60 -9.69 -11.67 -0.44
CA PRO A 60 -9.58 -10.63 0.59
C PRO A 60 -10.35 -11.02 1.85
N VAL A 61 -9.83 -10.60 3.00
CA VAL A 61 -10.46 -10.80 4.30
C VAL A 61 -11.64 -9.84 4.45
N ALA A 62 -12.72 -10.31 5.09
CA ALA A 62 -13.90 -9.49 5.35
C ALA A 62 -13.55 -8.24 6.18
N PRO A 63 -14.20 -7.09 5.94
CA PRO A 63 -13.94 -5.86 6.69
C PRO A 63 -14.06 -6.05 8.21
N GLY A 64 -13.01 -5.68 8.94
CA GLY A 64 -12.89 -5.79 10.40
C GLY A 64 -13.14 -4.49 11.17
N GLY A 65 -13.54 -3.41 10.48
CA GLY A 65 -13.94 -2.12 11.08
C GLY A 65 -12.80 -1.18 11.49
N ARG A 66 -11.54 -1.65 11.52
CA ARG A 66 -10.37 -0.80 11.79
C ARG A 66 -10.06 0.12 10.61
N ARG A 67 -9.67 1.36 10.90
CA ARG A 67 -9.36 2.42 9.94
C ARG A 67 -7.87 2.71 9.90
N ALA A 68 -7.25 2.53 8.75
CA ALA A 68 -5.85 2.83 8.51
C ALA A 68 -5.70 4.06 7.60
N GLY A 69 -4.67 4.87 7.85
CA GLY A 69 -4.26 5.94 6.96
C GLY A 69 -3.07 5.55 6.11
N VAL A 70 -3.06 5.92 4.84
CA VAL A 70 -1.84 5.90 4.02
C VAL A 70 -1.56 7.33 3.56
N VAL A 71 -0.45 7.87 4.05
CA VAL A 71 -0.07 9.27 3.91
C VAL A 71 1.12 9.39 2.96
N THR A 72 1.10 10.34 2.03
CA THR A 72 2.21 10.56 1.08
C THR A 72 2.68 12.01 1.07
N ALA A 73 3.97 12.21 0.78
CA ALA A 73 4.54 13.56 0.63
C ALA A 73 4.21 14.16 -0.74
N GLY A 74 4.20 13.31 -1.77
CA GLY A 74 3.83 13.71 -3.12
C GLY A 74 3.62 12.52 -4.07
N THR A 75 3.25 12.85 -5.31
CA THR A 75 2.91 11.89 -6.37
C THR A 75 3.93 10.77 -6.64
N ALA A 76 5.23 11.02 -6.42
CA ALA A 76 6.27 10.00 -6.60
C ALA A 76 6.11 8.80 -5.64
N ASP A 77 5.47 9.02 -4.49
CA ASP A 77 5.22 7.98 -3.48
C ASP A 77 3.95 7.17 -3.77
N HIS A 78 3.11 7.58 -4.74
CA HIS A 78 1.79 7.00 -4.97
C HIS A 78 1.84 5.51 -5.29
N VAL A 79 2.82 5.03 -6.06
CA VAL A 79 2.91 3.60 -6.40
C VAL A 79 3.10 2.73 -5.15
N VAL A 80 3.91 3.20 -4.19
CA VAL A 80 4.13 2.49 -2.92
C VAL A 80 2.92 2.63 -2.00
N ALA A 81 2.29 3.80 -2.01
CA ALA A 81 1.11 4.07 -1.21
C ALA A 81 -0.14 3.29 -1.68
N ASP A 82 -0.31 3.12 -2.99
CA ASP A 82 -1.37 2.30 -3.57
C ASP A 82 -1.17 0.82 -3.19
N GLU A 83 0.06 0.30 -3.24
CA GLU A 83 0.38 -1.05 -2.78
C GLU A 83 0.04 -1.25 -1.29
N ALA A 84 0.39 -0.28 -0.43
CA ALA A 84 0.04 -0.31 0.98
C ALA A 84 -1.48 -0.27 1.21
N ALA A 85 -2.18 0.61 0.50
CA ALA A 85 -3.63 0.75 0.62
C ALA A 85 -4.37 -0.52 0.19
N VAL A 86 -4.00 -1.10 -0.96
CA VAL A 86 -4.58 -2.35 -1.47
C VAL A 86 -4.34 -3.50 -0.49
N THR A 87 -3.13 -3.58 0.07
CA THR A 87 -2.78 -4.59 1.06
C THR A 87 -3.63 -4.46 2.32
N LEU A 88 -3.81 -3.25 2.84
CA LEU A 88 -4.66 -2.99 3.99
C LEU A 88 -6.13 -3.35 3.73
N VAL A 89 -6.67 -2.99 2.56
CA VAL A 89 -8.02 -3.37 2.15
C VAL A 89 -8.15 -4.88 2.03
N ALA A 90 -7.17 -5.57 1.45
CA ALA A 90 -7.14 -7.03 1.33
C ALA A 90 -7.12 -7.73 2.71
N LEU A 91 -6.60 -7.06 3.73
CA LEU A 91 -6.57 -7.52 5.12
C LEU A 91 -7.82 -7.11 5.93
N GLY A 92 -8.81 -6.47 5.30
CA GLY A 92 -10.08 -6.09 5.93
C GLY A 92 -10.07 -4.75 6.64
N HIS A 93 -9.09 -3.87 6.39
CA HIS A 93 -9.07 -2.52 6.94
C HIS A 93 -9.80 -1.54 6.02
N ALA A 94 -10.50 -0.57 6.61
CA ALA A 94 -10.94 0.62 5.89
C ALA A 94 -9.75 1.56 5.73
N VAL A 95 -9.48 2.05 4.51
CA VAL A 95 -8.29 2.86 4.23
C VAL A 95 -8.69 4.28 3.86
N SER A 96 -8.03 5.26 4.48
CA SER A 96 -8.08 6.67 4.10
C SER A 96 -6.76 7.07 3.44
N ARG A 97 -6.82 7.55 2.19
CA ARG A 97 -5.65 8.10 1.48
C ARG A 97 -5.53 9.58 1.79
N ILE A 98 -4.34 10.02 2.20
CA ILE A 98 -4.02 11.43 2.48
C ILE A 98 -2.76 11.76 1.69
N ASP A 99 -2.94 12.35 0.52
CA ASP A 99 -1.86 12.56 -0.43
C ASP A 99 -1.39 14.02 -0.47
N ASP A 100 -0.17 14.22 -0.96
CA ASP A 100 0.46 15.53 -1.20
C ASP A 100 0.62 16.44 0.05
N VAL A 101 0.78 15.84 1.24
CA VAL A 101 0.94 16.57 2.53
C VAL A 101 2.39 16.77 2.97
N GLY A 102 3.33 16.89 2.03
CA GLY A 102 4.75 17.07 2.31
C GLY A 102 5.10 18.33 3.13
N VAL A 103 6.26 18.31 3.80
CA VAL A 103 6.70 19.35 4.77
C VAL A 103 6.93 20.73 4.13
N ALA A 104 7.27 20.79 2.83
CA ALA A 104 7.38 22.04 2.09
C ALA A 104 6.06 22.85 2.07
N GLY A 105 4.93 22.19 2.29
CA GLY A 105 3.61 22.80 2.45
C GLY A 105 2.94 22.36 3.75
N VAL A 106 3.63 22.50 4.88
CA VAL A 106 3.19 21.98 6.20
C VAL A 106 1.74 22.34 6.59
N HIS A 107 1.22 23.47 6.13
CA HIS A 107 -0.18 23.84 6.33
C HIS A 107 -1.15 22.75 5.85
N ARG A 108 -0.88 22.10 4.70
CA ARG A 108 -1.71 20.99 4.18
C ARG A 108 -1.73 19.79 5.11
N LEU A 109 -0.63 19.55 5.83
CA LEU A 109 -0.56 18.49 6.84
C LEU A 109 -1.32 18.90 8.10
N LEU A 110 -1.16 20.14 8.56
CA LEU A 110 -1.86 20.66 9.74
C LEU A 110 -3.39 20.65 9.54
N ASP A 111 -3.87 20.98 8.34
CA ASP A 111 -5.29 20.94 7.99
C ASP A 111 -5.89 19.51 8.04
N ARG A 112 -5.03 18.48 8.10
CA ARG A 112 -5.41 17.06 8.20
C ARG A 112 -5.14 16.45 9.57
N ALA A 113 -4.73 17.24 10.57
CA ALA A 113 -4.35 16.71 11.88
C ALA A 113 -5.48 15.92 12.56
N ASP A 114 -6.71 16.44 12.53
CA ASP A 114 -7.88 15.75 13.12
C ASP A 114 -8.24 14.47 12.35
N ASP A 115 -8.14 14.50 11.01
CA ASP A 115 -8.37 13.33 10.16
C ASP A 115 -7.36 12.23 10.49
N LEU A 116 -6.09 12.58 10.68
CA LEU A 116 -5.00 11.67 11.04
C LEU A 116 -5.20 11.06 12.44
N ALA A 117 -5.57 11.90 13.41
CA ALA A 117 -5.78 11.49 14.81
C ALA A 117 -6.97 10.54 14.97
N ALA A 118 -7.96 10.59 14.06
CA ALA A 118 -9.11 9.70 14.08
C ALA A 118 -8.81 8.27 13.61
N LEU A 119 -7.65 8.01 12.99
CA LEU A 119 -7.28 6.70 12.44
C LEU A 119 -6.62 5.81 13.50
N ASP A 120 -6.72 4.49 13.32
CA ASP A 120 -6.17 3.51 14.28
C ASP A 120 -4.67 3.25 14.04
N VAL A 121 -4.20 3.43 12.81
CA VAL A 121 -2.79 3.26 12.41
C VAL A 121 -2.50 4.07 11.15
N LEU A 122 -1.28 4.57 11.03
CA LEU A 122 -0.80 5.32 9.87
C LEU A 122 0.37 4.60 9.20
N ILE A 123 0.35 4.53 7.87
CA ILE A 123 1.50 4.21 7.04
C ILE A 123 1.91 5.51 6.35
N VAL A 124 3.10 6.02 6.65
CA VAL A 124 3.60 7.26 6.05
C VAL A 124 4.70 6.92 5.06
N VAL A 125 4.38 7.11 3.79
CA VAL A 125 5.25 6.86 2.65
C VAL A 125 5.92 8.18 2.26
N ALA A 126 7.24 8.22 2.32
CA ALA A 126 7.99 9.42 1.95
C ALA A 126 9.41 9.05 1.51
N GLY A 127 10.01 9.93 0.71
CA GLY A 127 11.42 9.84 0.33
C GLY A 127 12.39 9.81 1.52
N MET A 128 13.66 9.57 1.22
CA MET A 128 14.71 9.26 2.20
C MET A 128 14.96 10.29 3.31
N GLU A 129 14.50 11.53 3.18
CA GLU A 129 14.74 12.56 4.19
C GLU A 129 13.95 12.37 5.49
N GLY A 130 12.93 11.49 5.52
CA GLY A 130 12.22 11.13 6.75
C GLY A 130 11.48 12.28 7.46
N ALA A 131 11.40 13.46 6.83
CA ALA A 131 10.80 14.65 7.41
C ALA A 131 9.29 14.50 7.61
N LEU A 132 8.58 13.89 6.65
CA LEU A 132 7.13 13.70 6.75
C LEU A 132 6.72 12.72 7.87
N PRO A 133 7.27 11.50 7.99
CA PRO A 133 6.97 10.60 9.11
C PRO A 133 7.19 11.26 10.48
N THR A 134 8.29 12.02 10.61
CA THR A 134 8.61 12.73 11.85
C THR A 134 7.61 13.86 12.14
N ALA A 135 7.22 14.63 11.12
CA ALA A 135 6.22 15.68 11.26
C ALA A 135 4.86 15.10 11.67
N VAL A 136 4.41 14.03 11.03
CA VAL A 136 3.14 13.35 11.37
C VAL A 136 3.18 12.82 12.81
N ALA A 137 4.27 12.16 13.20
CA ALA A 137 4.43 11.64 14.56
C ALA A 137 4.46 12.74 15.65
N GLY A 138 4.80 13.98 15.29
CA GLY A 138 4.71 15.13 16.20
C GLY A 138 3.30 15.73 16.33
N LEU A 139 2.35 15.31 15.48
CA LEU A 139 0.99 15.87 15.43
C LEU A 139 -0.07 14.95 16.05
N VAL A 140 0.19 13.64 16.11
CA VAL A 140 -0.81 12.64 16.56
C VAL A 140 -0.18 11.57 17.44
N ASP A 141 -0.98 11.02 18.35
CA ASP A 141 -0.60 9.86 19.18
C ASP A 141 -0.87 8.51 18.49
N THR A 142 -1.36 8.54 17.24
CA THR A 142 -1.69 7.35 16.45
C THR A 142 -0.43 6.55 16.07
N PRO A 143 -0.41 5.21 16.26
CA PRO A 143 0.71 4.37 15.83
C PRO A 143 1.04 4.56 14.35
N LEU A 144 2.33 4.71 14.04
CA LEU A 144 2.80 5.04 12.69
C LEU A 144 3.93 4.11 12.25
N VAL A 145 3.88 3.70 10.98
CA VAL A 145 4.95 2.98 10.28
C VAL A 145 5.48 3.87 9.15
N ALA A 146 6.76 4.22 9.22
CA ALA A 146 7.44 4.95 8.15
C ALA A 146 7.89 3.97 7.04
N VAL A 147 7.52 4.26 5.80
CA VAL A 147 7.92 3.50 4.61
C VAL A 147 8.80 4.38 3.73
N PRO A 148 10.13 4.20 3.77
CA PRO A 148 11.05 5.01 2.96
C PRO A 148 10.96 4.60 1.49
N THR A 149 10.83 5.59 0.60
CA THR A 149 10.91 5.40 -0.84
C THR A 149 12.26 5.84 -1.38
N SER A 150 12.78 5.12 -2.38
CA SER A 150 14.08 5.41 -3.02
C SER A 150 13.97 6.49 -4.10
N THR A 151 13.04 7.42 -3.95
CA THR A 151 12.95 8.62 -4.78
C THR A 151 13.62 9.75 -4.01
N GLY A 152 14.96 9.76 -4.03
CA GLY A 152 15.70 11.00 -3.80
C GLY A 152 15.25 12.01 -4.86
N TYR A 153 15.11 13.28 -4.47
CA TYR A 153 14.70 14.43 -5.28
C TYR A 153 14.68 14.17 -6.79
N GLY A 154 13.51 14.33 -7.41
CA GLY A 154 13.37 14.42 -8.86
C GLY A 154 14.06 15.69 -9.38
N SER A 155 15.39 15.69 -9.42
CA SER A 155 16.24 16.62 -10.16
C SER A 155 16.95 15.88 -11.29
#